data_AF-A0A8H6N411-F1
#
_entry.id   AF-A0A8H6N411-F1
#
_cell.length_a   1.000
_cell.length_b   1.000
_cell.length_c   1.000
_cell.angle_alpha   90.00
_cell.angle_beta   90.00
_cell.angle_gamma   90.00
#
_symmetry.space_group_name_H-M   'P 1'
#
loop_
_entity.id
_entity.type
_entity.pdbx_description
1 polymer ?
#
loop_
_entity_poly.entity_id
_entity_poly.type
_entity_poly.pdbx_seq_one_letter_code
_entity_poly.pdbx_strand_id
1 'polypeptide(L)'
;MAESTVVFVTGINKGSDPQQAGKDIEAAGINHIGVVIANAGISPTPKPLDVVDGEDVVTAFHVNAIGPIRIYRAVKPLLETSVAHKWISVSSAASSITNLDVHNASFVGSYGVSKAAQDWFTAEMGNESARMMGMDQAPTTVEESAYRTIEPIDKSTRE
;
A
#
# COMPACT_ATOMS: atom_id res chain seq x y z
N MET A 1 5.12 12.25 -24.59
CA MET A 1 5.14 11.54 -23.29
C MET A 1 3.68 11.32 -22.92
N ALA A 2 3.23 10.08 -22.72
CA ALA A 2 1.86 9.84 -22.30
C ALA A 2 1.65 10.44 -20.90
N GLU A 3 0.59 11.23 -20.72
CA GLU A 3 0.21 11.76 -19.40
C GLU A 3 0.04 10.59 -18.43
N SER A 4 0.64 10.69 -17.24
CA SER A 4 0.54 9.62 -16.25
C SER A 4 -0.88 9.57 -15.68
N THR A 5 -1.66 8.57 -16.08
CA THR A 5 -2.96 8.31 -15.44
C THR A 5 -2.72 7.85 -13.99
N VAL A 6 -3.21 8.62 -13.03
CA VAL A 6 -3.22 8.27 -11.60
C VAL A 6 -4.52 7.56 -11.29
N VAL A 7 -4.46 6.31 -10.83
CA VAL A 7 -5.65 5.56 -10.41
C VAL A 7 -5.66 5.42 -8.89
N PHE A 8 -6.66 6.03 -8.26
CA PHE A 8 -6.99 5.79 -6.87
C PHE A 8 -7.85 4.53 -6.78
N VAL A 9 -7.27 3.39 -6.37
CA VAL A 9 -8.06 2.19 -6.11
C VAL A 9 -8.51 2.22 -4.65
N THR A 10 -9.67 2.85 -4.41
CA THR A 10 -10.31 2.87 -3.09
C THR A 10 -11.37 1.79 -3.00
N GLY A 11 -11.07 0.71 -2.27
CA GLY A 11 -12.08 -0.20 -1.73
C GLY A 11 -11.95 -1.64 -2.23
N ILE A 12 -11.39 -2.50 -1.38
CA ILE A 12 -11.72 -3.93 -1.40
C ILE A 12 -12.47 -4.22 -0.11
N ASN A 13 -13.79 -4.33 -0.21
CA ASN A 13 -14.63 -4.85 0.87
C ASN A 13 -14.70 -6.38 0.75
N LYS A 14 -15.18 -7.05 1.80
CA LYS A 14 -15.50 -8.48 1.74
C LYS A 14 -16.61 -8.68 0.67
N GLY A 15 -16.23 -9.11 -0.54
CA GLY A 15 -17.15 -9.38 -1.65
C GLY A 15 -16.89 -8.59 -2.95
N SER A 16 -16.03 -7.56 -2.94
CA SER A 16 -15.58 -6.94 -4.20
C SER A 16 -14.58 -7.87 -4.90
N ASP A 17 -14.77 -8.12 -6.19
CA ASP A 17 -13.84 -8.86 -7.04
C ASP A 17 -12.74 -7.89 -7.56
N PRO A 18 -11.51 -7.96 -7.05
CA PRO A 18 -10.41 -7.12 -7.52
C PRO A 18 -10.11 -7.35 -9.01
N GLN A 19 -10.36 -8.54 -9.56
CA GLN A 19 -10.19 -8.80 -10.99
C GLN A 19 -11.20 -8.00 -11.82
N GLN A 20 -12.38 -7.68 -11.27
CA GLN A 20 -13.35 -6.81 -11.92
C GLN A 20 -12.83 -5.37 -12.00
N ALA A 21 -12.08 -4.89 -11.01
CA ALA A 21 -11.51 -3.54 -11.04
C ALA A 21 -10.57 -3.32 -12.24
N GLY A 22 -9.75 -4.32 -12.60
CA GLY A 22 -8.91 -4.24 -13.80
C GLY A 22 -9.74 -4.09 -15.09
N LYS A 23 -10.82 -4.87 -15.21
CA LYS A 23 -11.75 -4.81 -16.35
C LYS A 23 -12.52 -3.49 -16.40
N ASP A 24 -12.94 -2.97 -15.25
CA ASP A 24 -13.67 -1.70 -15.17
C ASP A 24 -12.77 -0.53 -15.59
N ILE A 25 -11.49 -0.57 -15.23
CA ILE A 25 -10.47 0.40 -15.67
C ILE A 25 -10.29 0.34 -17.18
N GLU A 26 -10.13 -0.86 -17.76
CA GLU A 26 -10.03 -1.04 -19.21
C GLU A 26 -11.30 -0.59 -19.94
N ALA A 27 -12.48 -0.92 -19.41
CA ALA A 27 -13.77 -0.52 -19.96
C ALA A 27 -14.00 1.00 -19.91
N ALA A 28 -13.37 1.69 -18.95
CA ALA A 28 -13.31 3.15 -18.90
C ALA A 28 -12.34 3.76 -19.93
N GLY A 29 -11.69 2.95 -20.77
CA GLY A 29 -10.73 3.38 -21.79
C GLY A 29 -9.32 3.62 -21.26
N ILE A 30 -9.03 3.23 -20.01
CA ILE A 30 -7.72 3.39 -19.39
C ILE A 30 -6.89 2.14 -19.72
N ASN A 31 -5.88 2.32 -20.57
CA ASN A 31 -4.99 1.26 -21.05
C ASN A 31 -3.58 1.31 -20.44
N HIS A 32 -3.34 2.26 -19.54
CA HIS A 32 -2.08 2.43 -18.83
C HIS A 32 -2.33 3.01 -17.43
N ILE A 33 -1.55 2.57 -16.45
CA ILE A 33 -1.58 3.12 -15.10
C ILE A 33 -0.17 3.56 -14.71
N GLY A 34 -0.01 4.85 -14.38
CA GLY A 34 1.25 5.40 -13.90
C GLY A 34 1.42 5.25 -12.38
N VAL A 35 0.33 5.31 -11.62
CA VAL A 35 0.38 5.28 -10.15
C VAL A 35 -0.81 4.52 -9.60
N VAL A 36 -0.56 3.63 -8.64
CA VAL A 36 -1.56 2.97 -7.80
C VAL A 36 -1.35 3.34 -6.35
N ILE A 37 -2.42 3.79 -5.69
CA ILE A 37 -2.44 4.10 -4.27
C ILE A 37 -3.33 3.11 -3.53
N ALA A 38 -2.73 2.13 -2.88
CA ALA A 38 -3.39 1.13 -2.05
C ALA A 38 -3.69 1.70 -0.65
N ASN A 39 -4.70 2.58 -0.60
CA ASN A 39 -5.09 3.30 0.61
C ASN A 39 -6.12 2.57 1.47
N ALA A 40 -7.00 1.75 0.88
CA ALA A 40 -8.10 1.13 1.60
C ALA A 40 -7.61 0.32 2.81
N GLY A 41 -8.25 0.51 3.96
CA GLY A 41 -7.91 -0.21 5.17
C GLY A 41 -8.95 -0.07 6.27
N ILE A 42 -8.91 -1.01 7.22
CA ILE A 42 -9.71 -0.98 8.45
C ILE A 42 -8.80 -1.08 9.67
N SER A 43 -9.25 -0.50 10.77
CA SER A 43 -8.75 -0.82 12.10
C SER A 43 -9.89 -1.48 12.88
N PRO A 44 -9.77 -2.74 13.29
CA PRO A 44 -10.68 -3.31 14.26
C PRO A 44 -10.68 -2.51 15.58
N THR A 45 -11.65 -2.81 16.45
CA THR A 45 -11.77 -2.15 17.75
C THR A 45 -10.46 -2.28 18.53
N PRO A 46 -9.88 -1.15 19.00
CA PRO A 46 -8.67 -1.19 19.81
C PRO A 46 -8.86 -2.01 21.09
N LYS A 47 -7.88 -2.84 21.41
CA LYS A 47 -7.87 -3.78 22.54
C LYS A 47 -6.44 -3.92 23.07
N PRO A 48 -6.25 -4.10 24.39
CA PRO A 48 -4.96 -4.53 24.93
C PRO A 48 -4.45 -5.79 24.23
N LEU A 49 -3.13 -5.91 24.07
CA LEU A 49 -2.51 -6.94 23.24
C LEU A 49 -2.85 -8.37 23.70
N ASP A 50 -3.02 -8.57 25.01
CA ASP A 50 -3.35 -9.84 25.65
C ASP A 50 -4.79 -10.31 25.44
N VAL A 51 -5.67 -9.45 24.93
CA VAL A 51 -7.08 -9.77 24.64
C VAL A 51 -7.48 -9.49 23.19
N VAL A 52 -6.49 -9.37 22.29
CA VAL A 52 -6.73 -9.26 20.84
C VAL A 52 -7.43 -10.51 20.34
N ASP A 53 -8.52 -10.31 19.60
CA ASP A 53 -9.26 -11.38 18.96
C ASP A 53 -8.57 -11.80 17.66
N GLY A 54 -8.34 -13.10 17.47
CA GLY A 54 -7.80 -13.64 16.24
C GLY A 54 -8.67 -13.32 15.02
N GLU A 55 -9.99 -13.25 15.16
CA GLU A 55 -10.89 -12.91 14.07
C GLU A 55 -10.77 -11.43 13.65
N ASP A 56 -10.47 -10.53 14.60
CA ASP A 56 -10.17 -9.13 14.29
C ASP A 56 -8.86 -9.04 13.48
N VAL A 57 -7.84 -9.84 13.82
CA VAL A 57 -6.59 -9.93 13.06
C VAL A 57 -6.85 -10.43 11.64
N VAL A 58 -7.58 -11.54 11.49
CA VAL A 58 -7.92 -12.13 10.18
C VAL A 58 -8.68 -11.12 9.31
N THR A 59 -9.66 -10.44 9.91
CA THR A 59 -10.48 -9.43 9.22
C THR A 59 -9.62 -8.26 8.75
N ALA A 60 -8.78 -7.70 9.62
CA ALA A 60 -7.84 -6.64 9.26
C ALA A 60 -6.85 -7.09 8.18
N PHE A 61 -6.31 -8.30 8.29
CA PHE A 61 -5.35 -8.87 7.35
C PHE A 61 -5.95 -9.03 5.94
N HIS A 62 -7.20 -9.47 5.86
CA HIS A 62 -7.91 -9.61 4.59
C HIS A 62 -8.06 -8.28 3.84
N VAL A 63 -8.31 -7.19 4.55
CA VAL A 63 -8.46 -5.87 3.94
C VAL A 63 -7.10 -5.21 3.71
N ASN A 64 -6.28 -5.10 4.76
CA ASN A 64 -5.09 -4.26 4.76
C ASN A 64 -3.88 -4.90 4.05
N ALA A 65 -3.77 -6.23 4.04
CA ALA A 65 -2.63 -6.93 3.42
C ALA A 65 -3.05 -7.67 2.15
N ILE A 66 -4.07 -8.53 2.24
CA ILE A 66 -4.53 -9.33 1.09
C ILE A 66 -5.23 -8.46 0.03
N GLY A 67 -5.94 -7.40 0.44
CA GLY A 67 -6.54 -6.44 -0.48
C GLY A 67 -5.51 -5.86 -1.47
N PRO A 68 -4.46 -5.17 -0.99
CA PRO A 68 -3.35 -4.69 -1.83
C PRO A 68 -2.77 -5.73 -2.79
N ILE A 69 -2.51 -6.95 -2.33
CA ILE A 69 -1.99 -8.04 -3.19
C ILE A 69 -2.96 -8.34 -4.34
N ARG A 70 -4.26 -8.37 -4.05
CA ARG A 70 -5.27 -8.63 -5.07
C ARG A 70 -5.39 -7.48 -6.07
N ILE A 71 -5.31 -6.22 -5.62
CA ILE A 71 -5.27 -5.04 -6.50
C ILE A 71 -4.07 -5.15 -7.44
N TYR A 72 -2.88 -5.41 -6.90
CA TYR A 72 -1.66 -5.55 -7.69
C TYR A 72 -1.84 -6.58 -8.80
N ARG A 73 -2.35 -7.78 -8.46
CA ARG A 73 -2.62 -8.83 -9.45
C ARG A 73 -3.59 -8.40 -10.56
N ALA A 74 -4.60 -7.59 -10.23
CA ALA A 74 -5.60 -7.14 -11.20
C ALA A 74 -5.08 -6.05 -12.15
N VAL A 75 -4.24 -5.15 -11.64
CA VAL A 75 -3.75 -3.98 -12.39
C VAL A 75 -2.34 -4.15 -12.95
N LYS A 76 -1.65 -5.25 -12.61
CA LYS A 76 -0.29 -5.55 -13.08
C LYS A 76 -0.12 -5.41 -14.60
N PRO A 77 -1.01 -5.94 -15.46
CA PRO A 77 -0.86 -5.77 -16.92
C PRO A 77 -0.87 -4.30 -17.36
N LEU A 78 -1.64 -3.45 -16.68
CA LEU A 78 -1.72 -2.00 -16.96
C LEU A 78 -0.55 -1.20 -16.35
N LEU A 79 0.08 -1.72 -15.29
CA LEU A 79 1.28 -1.14 -14.71
C LEU A 79 2.52 -1.42 -15.56
N GLU A 80 2.62 -2.64 -16.12
CA GLU A 80 3.75 -3.07 -16.95
C GLU A 80 3.83 -2.32 -18.29
N THR A 81 2.74 -1.66 -18.72
CA THR A 81 2.77 -0.78 -19.90
C THR A 81 3.38 0.60 -19.62
N SER A 82 3.56 0.95 -18.34
CA SER A 82 4.13 2.23 -17.93
C SER A 82 5.63 2.11 -17.66
N VAL A 83 6.40 3.01 -18.28
CA VAL A 83 7.88 3.08 -18.19
C VAL A 83 8.37 3.41 -16.77
N ALA A 84 7.51 3.99 -15.92
CA ALA A 84 7.86 4.41 -14.56
C ALA A 84 6.65 4.31 -13.62
N HIS A 85 5.99 3.14 -13.59
CA HIS A 85 4.87 2.94 -12.69
C HIS A 85 5.29 3.05 -11.21
N LYS A 86 4.36 3.48 -10.36
CA LYS A 86 4.57 3.60 -8.91
C LYS A 86 3.50 2.85 -8.16
N TRP A 87 3.92 2.08 -7.16
CA TRP A 87 3.05 1.50 -6.15
C TRP A 87 3.20 2.26 -4.83
N ILE A 88 2.10 2.72 -4.26
CA ILE A 88 2.07 3.45 -2.99
C ILE A 88 1.13 2.71 -2.03
N SER A 89 1.69 2.17 -0.95
CA SER A 89 0.92 1.62 0.17
C SER A 89 0.77 2.66 1.27
N VAL A 90 -0.45 2.85 1.79
CA VAL A 90 -0.68 3.72 2.95
C VAL A 90 -0.53 2.89 4.23
N SER A 91 0.64 2.99 4.86
CA SER A 91 0.96 2.25 6.09
C SER A 91 0.61 3.04 7.37
N SER A 92 1.15 2.62 8.52
CA SER A 92 0.96 3.26 9.82
C SER A 92 2.15 3.06 10.73
N ALA A 93 2.45 4.04 11.57
CA ALA A 93 3.45 3.90 12.65
C ALA A 93 3.20 2.66 13.54
N ALA A 94 1.94 2.23 13.68
CA ALA A 94 1.54 1.06 14.46
C ALA A 94 2.10 -0.29 13.93
N SER A 95 2.59 -0.36 12.69
CA SER A 95 3.24 -1.56 12.15
C SER A 95 4.74 -1.64 12.46
N SER A 96 5.32 -0.59 13.04
CA SER A 96 6.78 -0.51 13.21
C SER A 96 7.28 -1.52 14.23
N ILE A 97 8.12 -2.46 13.77
CA ILE A 97 8.70 -3.51 14.62
C ILE A 97 9.85 -2.97 15.47
N THR A 98 10.70 -2.10 14.91
CA THR A 98 11.88 -1.55 15.61
C THR A 98 11.58 -0.34 16.49
N ASN A 99 10.40 0.27 16.36
CA ASN A 99 9.98 1.50 17.05
C ASN A 99 8.73 1.29 17.91
N LEU A 100 8.51 0.08 18.45
CA LEU A 100 7.33 -0.26 19.24
C LEU A 100 7.14 0.68 20.45
N ASP A 101 8.22 0.94 21.20
CA ASP A 101 8.17 1.79 22.40
C ASP A 101 7.96 3.27 22.05
N VAL A 102 8.49 3.72 20.90
CA VAL A 102 8.34 5.10 20.42
C VAL A 102 6.88 5.40 20.05
N HIS A 103 6.23 4.46 19.37
CA HIS A 103 4.87 4.64 18.90
C HIS A 103 3.81 4.20 19.92
N ASN A 104 4.17 3.31 20.85
CA ASN A 104 3.31 2.80 21.92
C ASN A 104 1.90 2.39 21.44
N ALA A 105 1.86 1.65 20.32
CA ALA A 105 0.64 1.35 19.57
C ALA A 105 0.09 -0.07 19.83
N SER A 106 0.47 -0.71 20.94
CA SER A 106 0.07 -2.09 21.26
C SER A 106 -1.45 -2.27 21.37
N PHE A 107 -2.18 -1.19 21.71
CA PHE A 107 -3.65 -1.17 21.80
C PHE A 107 -4.38 -1.32 20.46
N VAL A 108 -3.66 -1.26 19.32
CA VAL A 108 -4.19 -1.53 17.98
C VAL A 108 -3.49 -2.73 17.33
N GLY A 109 -3.17 -3.76 18.13
CA GLY A 109 -2.36 -4.91 17.69
C GLY A 109 -2.86 -5.60 16.40
N SER A 110 -4.17 -5.82 16.24
CA SER A 110 -4.73 -6.42 15.02
C SER A 110 -4.48 -5.57 13.77
N TYR A 111 -4.63 -4.25 13.90
CA TYR A 111 -4.30 -3.29 12.85
C TYR A 111 -2.79 -3.26 12.56
N GLY A 112 -1.96 -3.15 13.60
CA GLY A 112 -0.50 -3.13 13.48
C GLY A 112 0.06 -4.36 12.75
N VAL A 113 -0.40 -5.56 13.13
CA VAL A 113 -0.03 -6.83 12.46
C VAL A 113 -0.42 -6.81 10.98
N SER A 114 -1.65 -6.39 10.66
CA SER A 114 -2.11 -6.33 9.28
C SER A 114 -1.33 -5.33 8.41
N LYS A 115 -0.91 -4.20 8.99
CA LYS A 115 -0.11 -3.18 8.31
C LYS A 115 1.35 -3.60 8.15
N ALA A 116 1.93 -4.31 9.13
CA ALA A 116 3.27 -4.88 8.99
C ALA A 116 3.34 -5.89 7.84
N ALA A 117 2.28 -6.68 7.63
CA ALA A 117 2.18 -7.56 6.47
C ALA A 117 2.07 -6.79 5.14
N GLN A 118 1.34 -5.67 5.11
CA GLN A 118 1.30 -4.77 3.95
C GLN A 118 2.68 -4.16 3.65
N ASP A 119 3.43 -3.79 4.69
CA ASP A 119 4.77 -3.21 4.57
C ASP A 119 5.76 -4.19 3.95
N TRP A 120 5.73 -5.45 4.39
CA TRP A 120 6.56 -6.50 3.80
C TRP A 120 6.32 -6.65 2.30
N PHE A 121 5.05 -6.71 1.89
CA PHE A 121 4.68 -6.82 0.48
C PHE A 121 5.15 -5.59 -0.32
N THR A 122 5.01 -4.40 0.26
CA THR A 122 5.44 -3.14 -0.37
C THR A 122 6.95 -3.07 -0.56
N ALA A 123 7.72 -3.48 0.45
CA ALA A 123 9.18 -3.51 0.39
C ALA A 123 9.67 -4.46 -0.70
N GLU A 124 9.09 -5.66 -0.80
CA GLU A 124 9.52 -6.62 -1.82
C GLU A 124 9.12 -6.19 -3.24
N MET A 125 7.96 -5.56 -3.43
CA MET A 125 7.66 -4.94 -4.73
C MET A 125 8.69 -3.87 -5.12
N GLY A 126 9.10 -3.01 -4.17
CA GLY A 126 10.13 -2.00 -4.42
C GLY A 126 11.46 -2.63 -4.84
N ASN A 127 11.88 -3.69 -4.16
CA ASN A 127 13.09 -4.43 -4.49
C ASN A 127 12.98 -5.17 -5.83
N GLU A 128 11.83 -5.75 -6.16
CA GLU A 128 11.57 -6.35 -7.46
C GLU A 128 11.72 -5.32 -8.60
N SER A 129 11.09 -4.15 -8.46
CA SER A 129 11.24 -3.07 -9.43
C SER A 129 12.69 -2.59 -9.56
N ALA A 130 13.44 -2.50 -8.46
CA ALA A 130 14.84 -2.12 -8.49
C ALA A 130 15.71 -3.15 -9.23
N ARG A 131 15.47 -4.46 -9.01
CA ARG A 131 16.14 -5.54 -9.73
C ARG A 131 15.87 -5.49 -11.23
N MET A 132 14.65 -5.17 -11.65
CA MET A 132 14.31 -4.95 -13.06
C MET A 132 15.09 -3.78 -13.69
N MET A 133 15.52 -2.81 -12.88
CA MET A 133 16.34 -1.67 -13.29
C MET A 133 17.86 -1.93 -13.15
N GLY A 134 18.27 -3.16 -12.83
CA GLY A 134 19.69 -3.54 -12.68
C GLY A 134 20.31 -3.12 -11.34
N MET A 135 19.49 -2.86 -10.32
CA MET A 135 19.92 -2.52 -8.96
C MET A 135 19.71 -3.72 -8.02
N ASP A 136 20.52 -3.83 -6.96
CA ASP A 136 20.40 -4.96 -6.02
C ASP A 136 19.12 -4.89 -5.16
N GLN A 137 18.72 -3.69 -4.77
CA GLN A 137 17.54 -3.39 -3.96
C GLN A 137 17.07 -1.96 -4.22
N ALA A 138 15.87 -1.60 -3.74
CA ALA A 138 15.38 -0.23 -3.87
C ALA A 138 16.38 0.75 -3.23
N PRO A 139 16.81 1.82 -3.93
CA PRO A 139 17.84 2.74 -3.42
C PRO A 139 17.33 3.64 -2.29
N THR A 140 16.00 3.79 -2.19
CA THR A 140 15.35 4.72 -1.26
C THR A 140 15.40 4.15 0.15
N THR A 141 16.06 4.85 1.08
CA THR A 141 16.00 4.50 2.50
C THR A 141 14.65 4.86 3.12
N VAL A 142 14.37 4.38 4.33
CA VAL A 142 13.15 4.75 5.08
C VAL A 142 13.10 6.27 5.31
N GLU A 143 14.22 6.87 5.70
CA GLU A 143 14.36 8.31 5.90
C GLU A 143 14.11 9.08 4.60
N GLU A 144 14.67 8.60 3.49
CA GLU A 144 14.51 9.25 2.19
C GLU A 144 13.05 9.14 1.68
N SER A 145 12.38 8.02 1.97
CA SER A 145 10.94 7.85 1.68
C SER A 145 10.06 8.82 2.47
N ALA A 146 10.32 8.96 3.77
CA ALA A 146 9.61 9.90 4.63
C ALA A 146 9.84 11.35 4.16
N TYR A 147 11.11 11.71 3.91
CA TYR A 147 11.49 13.04 3.42
C TYR A 147 10.80 13.38 2.08
N ARG A 148 10.79 12.46 1.11
CA ARG A 148 10.16 12.71 -0.20
C ARG A 148 8.64 12.85 -0.16
N THR A 149 8.00 12.43 0.92
CA THR A 149 6.56 12.66 1.16
C THR A 149 6.32 14.02 1.82
N ILE A 150 7.16 14.40 2.78
CA ILE A 150 7.07 15.66 3.53
C ILE A 150 7.51 16.84 2.67
N GLU A 151 8.59 16.70 1.90
CA GLU A 151 9.20 17.79 1.13
C GLU A 151 8.21 18.49 0.16
N PRO A 152 7.37 17.78 -0.63
CA PRO A 152 6.36 18.42 -1.45
C PRO A 152 5.28 19.13 -0.64
N ILE A 153 4.93 18.62 0.56
CA ILE A 153 3.97 19.25 1.46
C ILE A 153 4.56 20.54 2.03
N ASP A 154 5.79 20.51 2.52
CA ASP A 154 6.49 21.68 3.06
C ASP A 154 6.71 22.78 2.01
N LYS A 155 6.94 22.37 0.75
CA LYS A 155 7.10 23.30 -0.38
C LYS A 155 5.76 23.71 -1.00
N SER A 156 4.64 23.08 -0.62
CA SER A 156 3.34 23.42 -1.17
C SER A 156 2.86 24.75 -0.61
N THR A 157 2.60 25.71 -1.50
CA THR A 157 1.95 26.97 -1.18
C THR A 157 0.46 26.85 -1.47
N ARG A 158 -0.35 27.63 -0.77
CA ARG A 158 -1.83 27.54 -0.77
C ARG A 158 -2.49 28.10 -2.05
N GLU A 159 -1.76 28.23 -3.14
CA GLU A 159 -2.25 28.82 -4.41
C GLU A 159 -3.00 27.81 -5.27
#